data_AF-A0A0L0LJ92-F1
#
_entry.id   AF-A0A0L0LJ92-F1
#
_cell.length_a   1.000
_cell.length_b   1.000
_cell.length_c   1.000
_cell.angle_alpha   90.00
_cell.angle_beta   90.00
_cell.angle_gamma   90.00
#
_symmetry.space_group_name_H-M   'P 1'
#
loop_
_entity.id
_entity.type
_entity.pdbx_description
1 polymer ?
#
loop_
_entity_poly.entity_id
_entity_poly.type
_entity_poly.pdbx_seq_one_letter_code
_entity_poly.pdbx_strand_id
1 'polypeptide(L)'
;MFSDPIKNIEQCSIQAGMEIADLGSGSGAYSLATAKALVSTGKVYAIDINKDLLNKLRNEGVKKGLYNIEVIWGDIDKFGGTKLRDYSVDMALLCNILFQLENKSEVVKEIKRILKPGGRVLVVDWSDSFGLLHESDVGASNFLYQSLT
;
A
#
# COMPACT_ATOMS: atom_id res chain seq x y z
N MET A 1 5.45 11.72 -15.23
CA MET A 1 5.07 10.38 -15.77
C MET A 1 5.00 9.43 -14.59
N PHE A 2 4.06 8.47 -14.55
CA PHE A 2 4.02 7.50 -13.43
C PHE A 2 5.32 6.69 -13.34
N SER A 3 5.77 6.39 -12.12
CA SER A 3 6.91 5.49 -11.91
C SER A 3 6.55 4.04 -12.22
N ASP A 4 7.57 3.24 -12.48
CA ASP A 4 7.47 1.80 -12.68
C ASP A 4 7.25 1.07 -11.34
N PRO A 5 6.07 0.44 -11.12
CA PRO A 5 5.77 -0.25 -9.87
C PRO A 5 6.72 -1.40 -9.57
N ILE A 6 7.22 -2.11 -10.58
CA ILE A 6 8.12 -3.26 -10.38
C ILE A 6 9.44 -2.77 -9.78
N LYS A 7 10.04 -1.74 -10.38
CA LYS A 7 11.31 -1.17 -9.90
C LYS A 7 11.21 -0.57 -8.50
N ASN A 8 10.06 0.01 -8.17
CA ASN A 8 9.84 0.59 -6.84
C ASN A 8 9.73 -0.52 -5.78
N ILE A 9 9.01 -1.60 -6.11
CA ILE A 9 8.89 -2.77 -5.25
C ILE A 9 10.23 -3.49 -5.05
N GLU A 10 11.07 -3.60 -6.08
CA GLU A 10 12.42 -4.20 -5.99
C GLU A 10 13.31 -3.47 -4.96
N GLN A 11 13.18 -2.15 -4.84
CA GLN A 11 13.93 -1.34 -3.87
C GLN A 11 13.47 -1.56 -2.42
N CYS A 12 12.27 -2.13 -2.21
CA CYS A 12 11.70 -2.30 -0.89
C CYS A 12 12.28 -3.51 -0.12
N SER A 13 13.12 -4.33 -0.74
CA SER A 13 13.68 -5.56 -0.13
C SER A 13 12.59 -6.48 0.44
N ILE A 14 11.49 -6.66 -0.30
CA ILE A 14 10.38 -7.53 0.11
C ILE A 14 10.89 -8.97 0.27
N GLN A 15 10.50 -9.60 1.37
CA GLN A 15 10.83 -10.98 1.69
C GLN A 15 9.61 -11.87 1.54
N ALA A 16 9.86 -13.13 1.19
CA ALA A 16 8.87 -14.20 1.23
C ALA A 16 8.16 -14.24 2.60
N GLY A 17 6.84 -14.40 2.59
CA GLY A 17 6.05 -14.53 3.82
C GLY A 17 5.58 -13.22 4.46
N MET A 18 5.95 -12.05 3.92
CA MET A 18 5.50 -10.76 4.46
C MET A 18 4.00 -10.51 4.21
N GLU A 19 3.37 -9.80 5.14
CA GLU A 19 2.00 -9.30 5.06
C GLU A 19 2.06 -7.81 4.66
N ILE A 20 1.47 -7.45 3.51
CA ILE A 20 1.62 -6.10 2.93
C ILE A 20 0.25 -5.50 2.62
N ALA A 21 0.01 -4.24 3.03
CA ALA A 21 -1.20 -3.50 2.69
C ALA A 21 -0.95 -2.53 1.53
N ASP A 22 -1.74 -2.62 0.46
CA ASP A 22 -1.79 -1.65 -0.63
C ASP A 22 -3.02 -0.74 -0.44
N LEU A 23 -2.77 0.50 0.01
CA LEU A 23 -3.81 1.45 0.43
C LEU A 23 -4.21 2.34 -0.75
N GLY A 24 -5.45 2.18 -1.22
CA GLY A 24 -5.91 2.83 -2.45
C GLY A 24 -5.41 2.10 -3.69
N SER A 25 -5.49 0.76 -3.66
CA SER A 25 -4.86 -0.13 -4.63
C SER A 25 -5.26 0.10 -6.09
N GLY A 26 -6.42 0.72 -6.34
CA GLY A 26 -6.95 0.97 -7.66
C GLY A 26 -7.06 -0.31 -8.48
N SER A 27 -6.60 -0.28 -9.74
CA SER A 27 -6.53 -1.49 -10.58
C SER A 27 -5.39 -2.46 -10.20
N GLY A 28 -4.59 -2.11 -9.18
CA GLY A 28 -3.65 -3.00 -8.52
C GLY A 28 -2.27 -3.12 -9.15
N ALA A 29 -1.76 -2.05 -9.76
CA ALA A 29 -0.41 -2.06 -10.34
C ALA A 29 0.66 -2.44 -9.28
N TYR A 30 0.60 -1.83 -8.09
CA TYR A 30 1.48 -2.16 -6.97
C TYR A 30 1.11 -3.48 -6.30
N SER A 31 -0.19 -3.77 -6.11
CA SER A 31 -0.65 -5.06 -5.61
C SER A 31 -0.10 -6.25 -6.40
N LEU A 32 -0.16 -6.21 -7.74
CA LEU A 32 0.32 -7.28 -8.62
C LEU A 32 1.85 -7.42 -8.59
N ALA A 33 2.59 -6.30 -8.60
CA ALA A 33 4.05 -6.31 -8.49
C ALA A 33 4.50 -6.90 -7.15
N THR A 34 3.86 -6.48 -6.06
CA THR A 34 4.11 -6.96 -4.69
C THR A 34 3.81 -8.43 -4.54
N ALA A 35 2.64 -8.88 -5.03
CA ALA A 35 2.23 -10.28 -4.97
C ALA A 35 3.22 -11.21 -5.67
N LYS A 36 3.79 -10.76 -6.81
CA LYS A 36 4.84 -11.49 -7.52
C LYS A 36 6.15 -11.53 -6.72
N ALA A 37 6.55 -10.42 -6.10
CA ALA A 37 7.78 -10.33 -5.30
C ALA A 37 7.74 -11.23 -4.04
N LEU A 38 6.55 -11.49 -3.51
CA LEU A 38 6.32 -12.40 -2.38
C LEU A 38 6.48 -13.90 -2.73
N VAL A 39 6.67 -14.25 -4.01
CA VAL A 39 6.86 -15.64 -4.50
C VAL A 39 5.78 -16.60 -3.95
N SER A 40 4.52 -16.14 -3.96
CA SER A 40 3.36 -16.89 -3.47
C SER A 40 3.38 -17.27 -1.97
N THR A 41 4.24 -16.64 -1.17
CA THR A 41 4.29 -16.81 0.29
C THR A 41 4.04 -15.47 0.98
N GLY A 42 3.17 -15.44 1.98
CA GLY A 42 2.66 -14.18 2.54
C GLY A 42 1.45 -13.66 1.75
N LYS A 43 1.09 -12.40 1.94
CA LYS A 43 -0.16 -11.85 1.40
C LYS A 43 -0.10 -10.35 1.13
N VAL A 44 -0.78 -9.94 0.07
CA VAL A 44 -1.11 -8.55 -0.21
C VAL A 44 -2.58 -8.30 0.11
N TYR A 45 -2.85 -7.39 1.03
CA TYR A 45 -4.19 -6.83 1.25
C TYR A 45 -4.35 -5.61 0.36
N ALA A 46 -5.19 -5.69 -0.66
CA ALA A 46 -5.49 -4.59 -1.56
C ALA A 46 -6.77 -3.89 -1.10
N ILE A 47 -6.64 -2.68 -0.54
CA ILE A 47 -7.77 -1.91 -0.01
C ILE A 47 -8.15 -0.83 -1.01
N ASP A 48 -9.43 -0.72 -1.36
CA ASP A 48 -9.95 0.39 -2.16
C ASP A 48 -11.44 0.65 -1.88
N ILE A 49 -11.88 1.88 -2.07
CA ILE A 49 -13.29 2.26 -1.92
C ILE A 49 -14.13 1.84 -3.14
N ASN A 50 -13.49 1.65 -4.29
CA ASN A 50 -14.11 1.26 -5.55
C ASN A 50 -14.14 -0.27 -5.73
N LYS A 51 -15.32 -0.85 -5.56
CA LYS A 51 -15.55 -2.31 -5.70
C LYS A 51 -15.23 -2.84 -7.10
N ASP A 52 -15.44 -2.05 -8.15
CA ASP A 52 -15.20 -2.49 -9.52
C ASP A 52 -13.71 -2.63 -9.82
N LEU A 53 -12.88 -1.73 -9.26
CA LEU A 53 -11.44 -1.82 -9.35
C LEU A 53 -10.90 -3.04 -8.59
N LEU A 54 -11.42 -3.31 -7.38
CA LEU A 54 -11.08 -4.51 -6.63
C LEU A 54 -11.46 -5.80 -7.37
N ASN A 55 -12.63 -5.83 -8.01
CA ASN A 55 -13.04 -6.97 -8.83
C ASN A 55 -12.12 -7.17 -10.04
N LYS A 56 -11.71 -6.08 -10.71
CA LYS A 56 -10.74 -6.13 -11.81
C LYS A 56 -9.39 -6.65 -11.34
N LEU A 57 -8.88 -6.14 -10.22
CA LEU A 57 -7.62 -6.57 -9.61
C LEU A 57 -7.65 -8.06 -9.26
N ARG A 58 -8.71 -8.53 -8.57
CA ARG A 58 -8.86 -9.95 -8.24
C ARG A 58 -8.81 -10.83 -9.49
N ASN A 59 -9.55 -10.47 -10.53
CA ASN A 59 -9.59 -11.22 -11.78
C ASN A 59 -8.22 -11.23 -12.48
N GLU A 60 -7.52 -10.10 -12.47
CA GLU A 60 -6.18 -10.00 -13.05
C GLU A 60 -5.15 -10.82 -12.28
N GLY A 61 -5.22 -10.82 -10.95
CA GLY A 61 -4.41 -11.69 -10.09
C GLY A 61 -4.60 -13.16 -10.44
N VAL A 62 -5.85 -13.62 -10.52
CA VAL A 62 -6.17 -15.01 -10.92
C VAL A 62 -5.62 -15.36 -12.29
N LYS A 63 -5.77 -14.49 -13.29
CA LYS A 63 -5.22 -14.70 -14.64
C LYS A 63 -3.70 -14.84 -14.65
N LYS A 64 -3.00 -14.19 -13.72
CA LYS A 64 -1.55 -14.25 -13.57
C LYS A 64 -1.07 -15.33 -12.60
N GLY A 65 -1.98 -16.14 -12.04
CA GLY A 65 -1.65 -17.16 -11.03
C GLY A 65 -1.24 -16.58 -9.67
N LEU A 66 -1.59 -15.33 -9.39
CA LEU A 66 -1.29 -14.63 -8.14
C LEU A 66 -2.48 -14.77 -7.18
N TYR A 67 -2.46 -15.83 -6.37
CA TYR A 67 -3.53 -16.15 -5.41
C TYR A 67 -3.31 -15.55 -4.01
N ASN A 68 -2.19 -14.86 -3.81
CA ASN A 68 -1.81 -14.21 -2.55
C ASN A 68 -2.29 -12.75 -2.47
N ILE A 69 -3.30 -12.36 -3.27
CA ILE A 69 -3.93 -11.03 -3.21
C ILE A 69 -5.32 -11.19 -2.57
N GLU A 70 -5.52 -10.53 -1.44
CA GLU A 70 -6.81 -10.41 -0.77
C GLU A 70 -7.35 -8.99 -0.96
N VAL A 71 -8.46 -8.87 -1.71
CA VAL A 71 -9.11 -7.56 -1.93
C VAL A 71 -10.09 -7.25 -0.81
N ILE A 72 -9.97 -6.05 -0.25
CA ILE A 72 -10.81 -5.55 0.85
C ILE A 72 -11.48 -4.26 0.39
N TRP A 73 -12.82 -4.25 0.39
CA TRP A 73 -13.54 -3.00 0.20
C TRP A 73 -13.49 -2.18 1.48
N GLY A 74 -12.84 -1.02 1.43
CA GLY A 74 -12.55 -0.17 2.58
C GLY A 74 -12.29 1.28 2.18
N ASP A 75 -12.43 2.18 3.13
CA ASP A 75 -12.22 3.63 2.94
C ASP A 75 -11.00 4.04 3.76
N ILE A 76 -9.84 4.17 3.11
CA ILE A 76 -8.58 4.43 3.80
C ILE A 76 -8.51 5.83 4.42
N ASP A 77 -9.39 6.74 4.00
CA ASP A 77 -9.48 8.11 4.54
C ASP A 77 -10.16 8.15 5.91
N LYS A 78 -10.67 7.01 6.39
CA LYS A 78 -11.26 6.84 7.72
C LYS A 78 -10.41 5.90 8.58
N PHE A 79 -10.17 6.30 9.82
CA PHE A 79 -9.57 5.42 10.82
C PHE A 79 -10.37 4.11 10.98
N GLY A 80 -9.68 2.97 10.98
CA GLY A 80 -10.29 1.63 10.96
C GLY A 80 -10.87 1.21 9.59
N GLY A 81 -10.83 2.07 8.58
CA GLY A 81 -11.43 1.81 7.27
C GLY A 81 -10.72 0.74 6.44
N THR A 82 -9.48 0.38 6.78
CA THR A 82 -8.77 -0.76 6.16
C THR A 82 -9.35 -2.11 6.56
N LYS A 83 -10.08 -2.18 7.69
CA LYS A 83 -10.59 -3.41 8.31
C LYS A 83 -9.50 -4.42 8.70
N LEU A 84 -8.23 -4.00 8.68
CA LEU A 84 -7.11 -4.80 9.14
C LEU A 84 -6.99 -4.71 10.66
N ARG A 85 -6.39 -5.75 11.25
CA ARG A 85 -6.09 -5.80 12.69
C ARG A 85 -4.91 -4.89 13.02
N ASP A 86 -4.77 -4.54 14.29
CA ASP A 86 -3.60 -3.82 14.78
C ASP A 86 -2.34 -4.67 14.58
N TYR A 87 -1.22 -4.03 14.25
CA TYR A 87 0.09 -4.67 14.12
C TYR A 87 0.08 -5.92 13.20
N SER A 88 -0.69 -5.91 12.12
CA SER A 88 -0.88 -7.09 11.26
C SER A 88 -0.02 -7.10 10.00
N VAL A 89 0.48 -5.96 9.54
CA VAL A 89 1.26 -5.87 8.28
C VAL A 89 2.70 -5.45 8.52
N ASP A 90 3.62 -6.04 7.76
CA ASP A 90 5.05 -5.72 7.77
C ASP A 90 5.35 -4.45 6.94
N MET A 91 4.51 -4.18 5.95
CA MET A 91 4.66 -3.01 5.08
C MET A 91 3.31 -2.44 4.63
N ALA A 92 3.24 -1.12 4.49
CA ALA A 92 2.13 -0.43 3.83
C ALA A 92 2.63 0.29 2.56
N LEU A 93 1.84 0.27 1.50
CA LEU A 93 2.08 0.97 0.25
C LEU A 93 1.03 2.07 0.13
N LEU A 94 1.50 3.29 -0.12
CA LEU A 94 0.66 4.47 -0.33
C LEU A 94 1.12 5.13 -1.63
N CYS A 95 0.60 4.63 -2.76
CA CYS A 95 1.14 4.93 -4.09
C CYS A 95 0.09 5.63 -4.97
N ASN A 96 0.39 6.84 -5.44
CA ASN A 96 -0.44 7.68 -6.32
C ASN A 96 -1.85 7.90 -5.77
N ILE A 97 -1.96 8.14 -4.46
CA ILE A 97 -3.24 8.28 -3.76
C ILE A 97 -3.29 9.49 -2.84
N LEU A 98 -2.15 10.05 -2.41
CA LEU A 98 -2.10 11.14 -1.44
C LEU A 98 -2.84 12.39 -1.91
N PHE A 99 -2.79 12.69 -3.20
CA PHE A 99 -3.50 13.83 -3.78
C PHE A 99 -5.03 13.69 -3.72
N GLN A 100 -5.56 12.48 -3.53
CA GLN A 100 -7.00 12.21 -3.41
C GLN A 100 -7.47 12.14 -1.96
N LEU A 101 -6.56 12.07 -0.98
CA LEU A 101 -6.90 11.93 0.43
C LEU A 101 -7.19 13.29 1.07
N GLU A 102 -8.38 13.41 1.66
CA GLU A 102 -8.81 14.60 2.40
C GLU A 102 -8.26 14.56 3.83
N ASN A 103 -8.25 13.37 4.46
CA ASN A 103 -7.92 13.17 5.88
C ASN A 103 -6.58 12.46 6.07
N LYS A 104 -5.51 13.02 5.50
CA LYS A 104 -4.15 12.44 5.55
C LYS A 104 -3.66 12.10 6.97
N SER A 105 -4.05 12.89 7.98
CA SER A 105 -3.71 12.61 9.38
C SER A 105 -4.36 11.33 9.92
N GLU A 106 -5.60 11.04 9.52
CA GLU A 106 -6.29 9.78 9.86
C GLU A 106 -5.69 8.60 9.11
N VAL A 107 -5.32 8.78 7.83
CA VAL A 107 -4.59 7.78 7.05
C VAL A 107 -3.27 7.42 7.74
N VAL A 108 -2.50 8.42 8.21
CA VAL A 108 -1.25 8.20 8.95
C VAL A 108 -1.49 7.43 10.25
N LYS A 109 -2.52 7.80 11.03
CA LYS A 109 -2.88 7.06 12.25
C LYS A 109 -3.24 5.62 11.96
N GLU A 110 -3.98 5.39 10.88
CA GLU A 110 -4.37 4.06 10.44
C GLU A 110 -3.17 3.23 10.00
N ILE A 111 -2.26 3.79 9.20
CA ILE A 111 -1.00 3.15 8.80
C ILE A 111 -0.20 2.74 10.05
N LYS A 112 -0.05 3.65 11.02
CA LYS A 112 0.64 3.32 12.28
C LYS A 112 -0.04 2.18 13.05
N ARG A 113 -1.38 2.16 13.08
CA ARG A 113 -2.14 1.12 13.79
C ARG A 113 -1.91 -0.25 13.18
N ILE A 114 -1.95 -0.37 11.85
CA ILE A 114 -1.86 -1.66 11.16
C ILE A 114 -0.43 -2.19 11.04
N LEU A 115 0.59 -1.31 11.07
CA LEU A 115 1.99 -1.71 10.96
C LEU A 115 2.46 -2.43 12.21
N LYS A 116 3.15 -3.56 12.03
CA LYS A 116 3.94 -4.21 13.08
C LYS A 116 5.03 -3.26 13.60
N PRO A 117 5.53 -3.44 14.84
CA PRO A 117 6.74 -2.77 15.29
C PRO A 117 7.90 -3.01 14.31
N GLY A 118 8.52 -1.94 13.82
CA GLY A 118 9.56 -1.99 12.79
C GLY A 118 9.05 -2.13 11.35
N GLY A 119 7.73 -2.12 11.14
CA GLY A 119 7.11 -2.11 9.83
C GLY A 119 7.40 -0.82 9.05
N ARG A 120 7.38 -0.92 7.73
CA ARG A 120 7.81 0.17 6.81
C ARG A 120 6.66 0.67 5.94
N VAL A 121 6.81 1.87 5.41
CA VAL A 121 5.87 2.45 4.44
C VAL A 121 6.62 2.81 3.17
N LEU A 122 6.11 2.37 2.02
CA LEU A 122 6.49 2.92 0.72
C LEU A 122 5.50 4.01 0.37
N VAL A 123 6.00 5.22 0.11
CA VAL A 123 5.20 6.31 -0.44
C VAL A 123 5.73 6.67 -1.80
N VAL A 124 4.88 6.55 -2.81
CA VAL A 124 5.19 6.97 -4.18
C VAL A 124 4.11 7.93 -4.62
N ASP A 125 4.42 9.21 -4.75
CA ASP A 125 3.43 10.20 -5.17
C ASP A 125 4.13 11.39 -5.82
N TRP A 126 3.34 12.36 -6.27
CA TRP A 126 3.84 13.61 -6.82
C TRP A 126 4.51 14.45 -5.74
N SER A 127 5.58 15.16 -6.11
CA SER A 127 6.36 16.00 -5.19
C SER A 127 5.49 16.96 -4.36
N ASP A 128 4.47 17.55 -4.98
CA ASP A 128 3.56 18.51 -4.32
C ASP A 128 2.61 17.85 -3.30
N SER A 129 2.40 16.54 -3.40
CA SER A 129 1.54 15.77 -2.48
C SER A 129 2.17 15.56 -1.09
N PHE A 130 3.49 15.73 -0.96
CA PHE A 130 4.23 15.43 0.27
C PHE A 130 4.17 16.52 1.33
N GLY A 131 3.73 17.74 0.98
CA GLY A 131 3.74 18.91 1.89
C GLY A 131 2.93 18.77 3.19
N LEU A 132 2.21 17.66 3.38
CA LEU A 132 1.38 17.36 4.56
C LEU A 132 1.78 16.07 5.30
N LEU A 133 2.78 15.33 4.82
CA LEU A 133 3.38 14.21 5.55
C LEU A 133 4.75 14.66 6.04
N HIS A 134 4.85 15.20 7.25
CA HIS A 134 6.17 15.47 7.81
C HIS A 134 6.82 14.16 8.23
N GLU A 135 8.13 14.02 8.01
CA GLU A 135 8.93 12.88 8.50
C GLU A 135 8.75 12.63 10.02
N SER A 136 8.41 13.68 10.77
CA SER A 136 8.08 13.64 12.19
C SER A 136 6.77 12.91 12.51
N ASP A 137 5.84 12.86 11.56
CA ASP A 137 4.50 12.33 11.80
C ASP A 137 4.49 10.82 11.88
N VAL A 138 5.53 10.11 11.46
CA VAL A 138 5.52 8.64 11.40
C VAL A 138 6.84 7.97 11.81
N GLY A 139 7.86 8.74 12.18
CA GLY A 139 9.19 8.23 12.48
C GLY A 139 9.98 8.03 11.19
N ALA A 140 10.84 9.01 10.90
CA ALA A 140 11.58 9.16 9.64
C ALA A 140 12.30 7.89 9.13
N SER A 141 12.67 6.95 10.01
CA SER A 141 13.41 5.74 9.64
C SER A 141 12.60 4.69 8.87
N ASN A 142 11.27 4.78 8.87
CA ASN A 142 10.41 3.72 8.32
C ASN A 142 9.89 4.01 6.90
N PHE A 143 10.23 5.16 6.33
CA PHE A 143 9.72 5.60 5.04
C PHE A 143 10.74 5.41 3.92
N LEU A 144 10.29 4.73 2.87
CA LEU A 144 10.94 4.77 1.56
C LEU A 144 10.15 5.77 0.72
N TYR A 145 10.74 6.95 0.49
CA TYR A 145 10.15 8.00 -0.32
C TYR A 145 10.64 7.92 -1.75
N GLN A 146 9.70 7.94 -2.69
CA GLN A 146 10.02 8.13 -4.10
C GLN A 146 9.10 9.19 -4.70
N SER A 147 9.67 10.36 -4.96
CA SER A 147 8.93 11.48 -5.53
C SER A 147 8.86 11.38 -7.05
N LEU A 148 7.68 11.62 -7.61
CA LEU A 148 7.50 11.85 -9.04
C LEU A 148 7.70 13.35 -9.33
N THR A 149 8.58 13.64 -10.29
CA THR A 149 8.73 14.95 -10.94
C THR A 149 7.81 15.07 -12.16
#